data_AF-A0A842UT70-F1
#
_entry.id   AF-A0A842UT70-F1
#
_cell.length_a   1.000
_cell.length_b   1.000
_cell.length_c   1.000
_cell.angle_alpha   90.00
_cell.angle_beta   90.00
_cell.angle_gamma   90.00
#
_symmetry.space_group_name_H-M   'P 1'
#
loop_
_entity.id
_entity.type
_entity.pdbx_description
1 polymer ?
#
loop_
_entity_poly.entity_id
_entity_poly.type
_entity_poly.pdbx_seq_one_letter_code
_entity_poly.pdbx_strand_id
1 'polypeptide(L)'
;MKRTIAPILIIIALIALIYFVQEQYPQRQANPAAVKCVESGFEYKIRQGPAGETAGYCVFNDGSECPIWDYYYGKCFPGQTKFEDYFKITNFAQCVDAGYPVMESHPRQCRTPDGRIFKEAAEPIGGQRDEQGCLGPAGYTWVASIGGCVRTWELDDQQKFAAKTAIDKIGQQYGLTVVEVMTAGCPGCFTVKLTDADNRPIQVTLKDWKVTNVN
;
A
#
# COMPACT_ATOMS: atom_id res chain seq x y z
N MET A 1 -9.86 6.63 78.25
CA MET A 1 -10.66 6.36 77.03
C MET A 1 -9.71 6.19 75.85
N LYS A 2 -9.36 4.94 75.48
CA LYS A 2 -8.56 4.68 74.28
C LYS A 2 -9.48 4.84 73.07
N ARG A 3 -9.42 5.99 72.39
CA ARG A 3 -10.09 6.18 71.09
C ARG A 3 -9.44 5.21 70.12
N THR A 4 -10.14 4.13 69.78
CA THR A 4 -9.64 3.12 68.85
C THR A 4 -9.55 3.75 67.46
N ILE A 5 -8.34 3.81 66.89
CA ILE A 5 -8.07 4.41 65.57
C ILE A 5 -8.43 3.44 64.42
N ALA A 6 -8.63 2.16 64.75
CA ALA A 6 -8.99 1.07 63.84
C ALA A 6 -10.17 1.37 62.87
N PRO A 7 -11.34 1.90 63.29
CA PRO A 7 -12.45 2.16 62.37
C PRO A 7 -12.12 3.25 61.34
N ILE A 8 -11.29 4.24 61.69
CA ILE A 8 -10.89 5.32 60.79
C ILE A 8 -9.99 4.79 59.68
N LEU A 9 -9.04 3.92 60.03
CA LEU A 9 -8.14 3.29 59.06
C LEU A 9 -8.89 2.36 58.09
N ILE A 10 -9.91 1.65 58.57
CA ILE A 10 -10.76 0.80 57.72
C ILE A 10 -11.55 1.65 56.73
N ILE A 11 -12.13 2.77 57.17
CA ILE A 11 -12.89 3.67 56.29
C ILE A 11 -11.96 4.29 55.24
N ILE A 12 -10.77 4.74 55.62
CA ILE A 12 -9.79 5.28 54.66
C ILE A 12 -9.36 4.22 53.65
N ALA A 13 -9.14 2.97 54.08
CA ALA A 13 -8.81 1.87 53.18
C ALA A 13 -9.96 1.53 52.22
N LEU A 14 -11.21 1.55 52.69
CA LEU A 14 -12.40 1.32 51.84
C LEU A 14 -12.59 2.45 50.82
N ILE A 15 -12.41 3.71 51.23
CA ILE A 15 -12.49 4.86 50.34
C ILE A 15 -11.37 4.79 49.29
N ALA A 16 -10.13 4.49 49.69
CA ALA A 16 -9.01 4.30 48.78
C ALA A 16 -9.25 3.15 47.79
N LEU A 17 -9.86 2.04 48.24
CA LEU A 17 -10.24 0.92 47.38
C LEU A 17 -11.31 1.31 46.36
N ILE A 18 -12.31 2.12 46.76
CA ILE A 18 -13.34 2.62 45.85
C ILE A 18 -12.72 3.53 44.77
N TYR A 19 -11.87 4.48 45.15
CA TYR A 19 -11.18 5.34 44.18
C TYR A 19 -10.27 4.55 43.24
N PHE A 20 -9.54 3.54 43.76
CA PHE A 20 -8.68 2.68 42.95
C PHE A 20 -9.47 1.83 41.93
N VAL A 21 -10.68 1.39 42.28
CA VAL A 21 -11.58 0.67 41.36
C VAL A 21 -12.16 1.60 40.29
N GLN A 22 -12.44 2.87 40.60
CA GLN A 22 -12.98 3.82 39.61
C GLN A 22 -11.99 4.17 38.50
N GLU A 23 -10.68 4.23 38.79
CA GLU A 23 -9.64 4.50 37.77
C GLU A 23 -9.40 3.33 36.80
N GLN A 24 -9.87 2.12 37.13
CA GLN A 24 -9.64 0.91 36.33
C GLN A 24 -10.80 0.51 35.42
N TYR A 25 -11.93 1.24 35.42
CA TYR A 25 -12.96 1.01 34.43
C TYR A 25 -12.54 1.66 33.10
N PRO A 26 -12.20 0.89 32.04
CA PRO A 26 -12.09 1.47 30.72
C PRO A 26 -13.46 2.03 30.39
N GLN A 27 -13.58 3.37 30.38
CA GLN A 27 -14.79 4.02 29.94
C GLN A 27 -15.08 3.47 28.54
N ARG A 28 -16.18 2.73 28.39
CA ARG A 28 -16.74 2.46 27.07
C ARG A 28 -17.12 3.83 26.53
N GLN A 29 -16.22 4.47 25.80
CA GLN A 29 -16.52 5.72 25.13
C GLN A 29 -17.65 5.38 24.17
N ALA A 30 -18.86 5.83 24.49
CA ALA A 30 -19.98 5.73 23.59
C ALA A 30 -19.58 6.41 22.27
N ASN A 31 -20.05 5.86 21.15
CA ASN A 31 -19.76 6.45 19.85
C ASN A 31 -20.24 7.92 19.85
N PRO A 32 -19.34 8.91 19.73
CA PRO A 32 -19.71 10.32 19.86
C PRO A 32 -20.73 10.76 18.80
N ALA A 33 -20.72 10.15 17.61
CA ALA A 33 -21.70 10.41 16.57
C ALA A 33 -23.09 9.88 16.93
N ALA A 34 -23.17 8.72 17.58
CA ALA A 34 -24.43 8.17 18.06
C ALA A 34 -24.98 9.00 19.25
N VAL A 35 -24.10 9.42 20.17
CA VAL A 35 -24.46 10.31 21.29
C VAL A 35 -25.04 11.62 20.77
N LYS A 36 -24.34 12.30 19.85
CA LYS A 36 -24.83 13.54 19.24
C LYS A 36 -26.22 13.37 18.60
N CYS A 37 -26.46 12.25 17.92
CA CYS A 37 -27.77 11.96 17.33
C CYS A 37 -28.88 11.92 18.38
N VAL A 38 -28.69 11.13 19.44
CA VAL A 38 -29.68 10.95 20.51
C VAL A 38 -29.88 12.24 21.31
N GLU A 39 -28.81 12.95 21.64
CA GLU A 39 -28.87 14.25 22.34
C GLU A 39 -29.56 15.34 21.51
N SER A 40 -29.50 15.23 20.17
CA SER A 40 -30.26 16.10 19.26
C SER A 40 -31.76 15.77 19.21
N GLY A 41 -32.22 14.77 19.97
CA GLY A 41 -33.61 14.32 20.00
C GLY A 41 -34.02 13.40 18.84
N PHE A 42 -33.04 12.80 18.16
CA PHE A 42 -33.26 11.93 17.00
C PHE A 42 -33.02 10.46 17.34
N GLU A 43 -33.54 9.55 16.52
CA GLU A 43 -33.45 8.12 16.76
C GLU A 43 -32.19 7.54 16.12
N TYR A 44 -31.35 6.86 16.91
CA TYR A 44 -30.22 6.10 16.40
C TYR A 44 -30.66 4.70 15.95
N LYS A 45 -30.35 4.33 14.70
CA LYS A 45 -30.58 2.98 14.17
C LYS A 45 -29.35 2.42 13.47
N ILE A 46 -29.20 1.10 13.48
CA ILE A 46 -28.22 0.42 12.63
C ILE A 46 -28.96 -0.03 11.36
N ARG A 47 -28.35 0.23 10.20
CA ARG A 47 -28.81 -0.25 8.89
C ARG A 47 -27.85 -1.28 8.36
N GLN A 48 -28.36 -2.27 7.64
CA GLN A 48 -27.55 -3.27 6.94
C GLN A 48 -27.54 -2.98 5.44
N GLY A 49 -26.36 -3.09 4.82
CA GLY A 49 -26.14 -2.97 3.39
C GLY A 49 -26.41 -4.26 2.62
N PRO A 50 -26.44 -4.18 1.28
CA PRO A 50 -26.73 -5.32 0.41
C PRO A 50 -25.68 -6.44 0.46
N ALA A 51 -24.44 -6.17 0.88
CA ALA A 51 -23.41 -7.18 1.09
C ALA A 51 -23.19 -7.49 2.59
N GLY A 52 -24.14 -7.11 3.44
CA GLY A 52 -24.16 -7.43 4.86
C GLY A 52 -23.39 -6.44 5.75
N GLU A 53 -22.85 -5.35 5.20
CA GLU A 53 -22.20 -4.28 5.97
C GLU A 53 -23.19 -3.63 6.94
N THR A 54 -22.72 -3.07 8.06
CA THR A 54 -23.61 -2.35 8.99
C THR A 54 -23.11 -0.94 9.24
N ALA A 55 -24.01 0.03 9.19
CA ALA A 55 -23.70 1.44 9.45
C ALA A 55 -24.76 2.05 10.38
N GLY A 56 -24.32 2.97 11.24
CA GLY A 56 -25.19 3.73 12.12
C GLY A 56 -25.85 4.90 11.40
N TYR A 57 -27.14 5.11 11.64
CA TYR A 57 -27.96 6.18 11.08
C TYR A 57 -28.63 7.00 12.18
N CYS A 58 -28.76 8.29 11.92
CA CYS A 58 -29.58 9.21 12.68
C CYS A 58 -30.88 9.46 11.91
N VAL A 59 -32.01 9.08 12.48
CA VAL A 59 -33.34 9.19 11.90
C VAL A 59 -34.04 10.40 12.50
N PHE A 60 -34.39 11.35 11.64
CA PHE A 60 -34.99 12.61 12.04
C PHE A 60 -36.52 12.52 12.10
N ASN A 61 -37.15 13.53 12.70
CA ASN A 61 -38.60 13.57 12.91
C ASN A 61 -39.43 13.63 11.62
N ASP A 62 -38.84 14.14 10.54
CA ASP A 62 -39.46 14.18 9.20
C ASP A 62 -39.34 12.85 8.44
N GLY A 63 -38.73 11.83 9.06
CA GLY A 63 -38.48 10.52 8.47
C GLY A 63 -37.25 10.44 7.57
N SER A 64 -36.54 11.55 7.33
CA SER A 64 -35.25 11.52 6.65
C SER A 64 -34.17 10.90 7.54
N GLU A 65 -33.13 10.33 6.93
CA GLU A 65 -32.07 9.66 7.68
C GLU A 65 -30.67 9.86 7.06
N CYS A 66 -29.70 10.11 7.94
CA CYS A 66 -28.30 10.34 7.58
C CYS A 66 -27.39 9.33 8.27
N PRO A 67 -26.28 8.91 7.64
CA PRO A 67 -25.19 8.25 8.36
C PRO A 67 -24.75 9.10 9.56
N ILE A 68 -24.59 8.48 10.74
CA ILE A 68 -24.33 9.23 11.99
C ILE A 68 -23.09 10.12 11.90
N TRP A 69 -22.05 9.68 11.19
CA TRP A 69 -20.82 10.44 11.02
C TRP A 69 -21.01 11.65 10.10
N ASP A 70 -21.85 11.54 9.07
CA ASP A 70 -22.16 12.66 8.20
C ASP A 70 -22.98 13.73 8.93
N TYR A 71 -23.97 13.31 9.75
CA TYR A 71 -24.66 14.24 10.65
C TYR A 71 -23.71 14.83 11.70
N TYR A 72 -22.79 14.03 12.25
CA TYR A 72 -21.79 14.49 13.21
C TYR A 72 -20.91 15.61 12.65
N TYR A 73 -20.44 15.46 11.42
CA TYR A 73 -19.59 16.44 10.73
C TYR A 73 -20.36 17.51 9.92
N GLY A 74 -21.69 17.54 9.97
CA GLY A 74 -22.50 18.55 9.25
C GLY A 74 -22.51 18.38 7.73
N LYS A 75 -22.34 17.15 7.24
CA LYS A 75 -22.42 16.79 5.81
C LYS A 75 -23.82 16.32 5.39
N CYS A 76 -24.73 16.17 6.35
CA CYS A 76 -26.09 15.68 6.15
C CYS A 76 -27.01 16.25 7.24
N PHE A 77 -28.25 16.59 6.88
CA PHE A 77 -29.20 17.33 7.72
C PHE A 77 -30.63 16.76 7.60
N PRO A 78 -31.55 17.08 8.54
CA PRO A 78 -32.98 16.82 8.37
C PRO A 78 -33.48 17.35 7.02
N GLY A 79 -34.31 16.57 6.35
CA GLY A 79 -34.76 16.75 4.97
C GLY A 79 -33.89 16.06 3.93
N GLN A 80 -32.82 15.36 4.33
CA GLN A 80 -31.93 14.64 3.43
C GLN A 80 -31.86 13.15 3.82
N THR A 81 -32.07 12.27 2.85
CA THR A 81 -31.90 10.82 3.03
C THR A 81 -30.68 10.37 2.23
N LYS A 82 -29.58 10.02 2.93
CA LYS A 82 -28.33 9.54 2.31
C LYS A 82 -28.11 8.05 2.56
N PHE A 83 -29.11 7.24 2.27
CA PHE A 83 -29.06 5.78 2.40
C PHE A 83 -28.50 5.10 1.15
N GLU A 84 -29.04 5.41 -0.03
CA GLU A 84 -28.69 4.68 -1.25
C GLU A 84 -27.31 5.05 -1.82
N ASP A 85 -26.91 6.31 -1.70
CA ASP A 85 -25.64 6.80 -2.25
C ASP A 85 -24.43 6.16 -1.58
N TYR A 86 -24.66 5.69 -0.35
CA TYR A 86 -23.67 5.03 0.46
C TYR A 86 -23.29 3.66 -0.11
N PHE A 87 -24.29 2.82 -0.43
CA PHE A 87 -24.08 1.46 -0.94
C PHE A 87 -23.80 1.40 -2.45
N LYS A 88 -24.06 2.47 -3.20
CA LYS A 88 -23.75 2.57 -4.64
C LYS A 88 -22.26 2.66 -4.95
N ILE A 89 -21.42 2.94 -3.94
CA ILE A 89 -19.97 3.04 -4.11
C ILE A 89 -19.39 1.63 -4.14
N THR A 90 -18.83 1.27 -5.30
CA THR A 90 -18.28 -0.04 -5.61
C THR A 90 -16.82 0.00 -6.05
N ASN A 91 -16.27 1.20 -6.25
CA ASN A 91 -14.89 1.38 -6.72
C ASN A 91 -14.25 2.69 -6.21
N PHE A 92 -12.95 2.81 -6.46
CA PHE A 92 -12.15 3.97 -6.02
C PHE A 92 -12.67 5.29 -6.60
N ALA A 93 -12.98 5.33 -7.90
CA ALA A 93 -13.42 6.56 -8.56
C ALA A 93 -14.73 7.10 -7.95
N GLN A 94 -15.70 6.22 -7.68
CA GLN A 94 -16.96 6.59 -7.02
C GLN A 94 -16.74 7.08 -5.58
N CYS A 95 -15.79 6.49 -4.86
CA CYS A 95 -15.47 6.93 -3.50
C CYS A 95 -14.88 8.35 -3.49
N VAL A 96 -13.99 8.66 -4.45
CA VAL A 96 -13.40 10.00 -4.61
C VAL A 96 -14.44 11.03 -5.06
N ASP A 97 -15.27 10.67 -6.06
CA ASP A 97 -16.34 11.54 -6.57
C ASP A 97 -17.38 11.89 -5.50
N ALA A 98 -17.65 10.95 -4.59
CA ALA A 98 -18.47 11.18 -3.40
C ALA A 98 -17.82 12.08 -2.33
N GLY A 99 -16.59 12.54 -2.54
CA GLY A 99 -15.88 13.47 -1.65
C GLY A 99 -15.35 12.83 -0.37
N TYR A 100 -15.14 11.51 -0.37
CA TYR A 100 -14.60 10.81 0.79
C TYR A 100 -13.07 10.94 0.91
N PRO A 101 -12.51 10.82 2.13
CA PRO A 101 -11.08 10.97 2.36
C PRO A 101 -10.24 10.00 1.53
N VAL A 102 -9.23 10.56 0.85
CA VAL A 102 -8.22 9.81 0.12
C VAL A 102 -6.92 9.81 0.92
N MET A 103 -6.38 8.63 1.15
CA MET A 103 -5.03 8.41 1.65
C MET A 103 -4.08 8.39 0.46
N GLU A 104 -3.18 9.38 0.41
CA GLU A 104 -2.17 9.55 -0.64
C GLU A 104 -0.97 8.59 -0.46
N SER A 105 -1.26 7.30 -0.24
CA SER A 105 -0.28 6.20 -0.38
C SER A 105 -0.25 5.71 -1.83
N HIS A 106 0.72 4.88 -2.22
CA HIS A 106 0.67 4.16 -3.50
C HIS A 106 0.38 2.65 -3.27
N PRO A 107 -0.69 2.08 -3.86
CA PRO A 107 -1.79 2.77 -4.55
C PRO A 107 -2.59 3.68 -3.59
N ARG A 108 -3.26 4.69 -4.15
CA ARG A 108 -4.13 5.58 -3.38
C ARG A 108 -5.32 4.81 -2.85
N GLN A 109 -5.80 5.18 -1.68
CA GLN A 109 -6.89 4.48 -1.00
C GLN A 109 -7.96 5.48 -0.58
N CYS A 110 -9.20 5.24 -0.98
CA CYS A 110 -10.34 6.05 -0.55
C CYS A 110 -11.15 5.29 0.50
N ARG A 111 -11.49 5.97 1.60
CA ARG A 111 -12.20 5.37 2.75
C ARG A 111 -13.58 5.98 2.92
N THR A 112 -14.59 5.13 2.88
CA THR A 112 -15.98 5.49 3.16
C THR A 112 -16.27 5.47 4.69
N PRO A 113 -17.21 6.30 5.21
CA PRO A 113 -17.64 6.32 6.63
C PRO A 113 -18.01 4.99 7.34
N ASP A 114 -18.40 3.92 6.63
CA ASP A 114 -18.75 2.59 7.12
C ASP A 114 -17.52 1.69 7.21
N GLY A 115 -16.38 2.19 6.73
CA GLY A 115 -15.10 1.51 6.79
C GLY A 115 -14.67 0.79 5.52
N ARG A 116 -15.46 0.78 4.43
CA ARG A 116 -14.97 0.19 3.16
C ARG A 116 -13.82 1.03 2.61
N ILE A 117 -12.79 0.33 2.14
CA ILE A 117 -11.60 0.90 1.53
C ILE A 117 -11.54 0.46 0.07
N PHE A 118 -11.52 1.43 -0.83
CA PHE A 118 -11.33 1.21 -2.26
C PHE A 118 -9.91 1.62 -2.63
N LYS A 119 -9.19 0.76 -3.34
CA LYS A 119 -7.83 1.05 -3.82
C LYS A 119 -7.89 1.44 -5.29
N GLU A 120 -7.10 2.45 -5.66
CA GLU A 120 -6.83 2.73 -7.06
C GLU A 120 -6.16 1.53 -7.71
N ALA A 121 -6.48 1.25 -8.98
CA ALA A 121 -5.76 0.26 -9.76
C ALA A 121 -4.32 0.76 -9.95
N ALA A 122 -3.36 0.11 -9.29
CA ALA A 122 -1.95 0.38 -9.52
C ALA A 122 -1.45 -0.51 -10.65
N GLU A 123 -0.98 0.12 -11.71
CA GLU A 123 0.03 -0.51 -12.57
C GLU A 123 1.28 -0.80 -11.73
N PRO A 124 1.95 -1.95 -11.91
CA PRO A 124 3.21 -2.22 -11.23
C PRO A 124 4.21 -1.08 -11.49
N ILE A 125 4.75 -0.49 -10.42
CA ILE A 125 5.86 0.45 -10.55
C ILE A 125 7.12 -0.37 -10.85
N GLY A 126 7.67 -0.20 -12.06
CA GLY A 126 8.83 -0.96 -12.53
C GLY A 126 8.45 -2.26 -13.25
N GLY A 127 9.44 -2.88 -13.88
CA GLY A 127 9.26 -4.13 -14.65
C GLY A 127 8.80 -3.94 -16.09
N GLN A 128 8.48 -2.71 -16.52
CA GLN A 128 8.15 -2.41 -17.91
C GLN A 128 9.34 -2.74 -18.81
N ARG A 129 9.07 -3.43 -19.92
CA ARG A 129 10.04 -3.72 -20.98
C ARG A 129 9.70 -2.93 -22.24
N ASP A 130 10.73 -2.48 -22.96
CA ASP A 130 10.57 -1.87 -24.28
C ASP A 130 10.39 -2.93 -25.40
N GLU A 131 10.35 -2.49 -26.66
CA GLU A 131 10.18 -3.35 -27.84
C GLU A 131 11.27 -4.41 -27.99
N GLN A 132 12.46 -4.18 -27.42
CA GLN A 132 13.60 -5.10 -27.43
C GLN A 132 13.67 -5.95 -26.16
N GLY A 133 12.75 -5.72 -25.22
CA GLY A 133 12.67 -6.41 -23.96
C GLY A 133 13.51 -5.78 -22.85
N CYS A 134 14.06 -4.58 -23.03
CA CYS A 134 14.94 -3.97 -22.03
C CYS A 134 14.14 -3.35 -20.88
N LEU A 135 14.60 -3.59 -19.64
CA LEU A 135 14.00 -3.04 -18.43
C LEU A 135 14.42 -1.57 -18.24
N GLY A 136 13.79 -0.67 -19.00
CA GLY A 136 14.02 0.78 -18.96
C GLY A 136 13.98 1.39 -17.55
N PRO A 137 12.99 1.07 -16.70
CA PRO A 137 12.93 1.55 -15.31
C PRO A 137 14.09 1.08 -14.44
N ALA A 138 14.74 -0.04 -14.78
CA ALA A 138 15.96 -0.52 -14.12
C ALA A 138 17.25 0.05 -14.76
N GLY A 139 17.12 0.95 -15.74
CA GLY A 139 18.19 1.63 -16.45
C GLY A 139 18.71 0.91 -17.69
N TYR A 140 18.15 -0.25 -18.06
CA TYR A 140 18.62 -0.97 -19.25
C TYR A 140 18.05 -0.35 -20.52
N THR A 141 18.93 -0.13 -21.49
CA THR A 141 18.55 0.36 -22.83
C THR A 141 19.12 -0.58 -23.88
N TRP A 142 18.39 -0.79 -24.97
CA TRP A 142 18.90 -1.52 -26.11
C TRP A 142 20.06 -0.77 -26.77
N VAL A 143 21.21 -1.43 -26.91
CA VAL A 143 22.37 -0.86 -27.60
C VAL A 143 22.71 -1.71 -28.82
N ALA A 144 22.38 -1.20 -30.01
CA ALA A 144 22.55 -1.93 -31.27
C ALA A 144 24.00 -2.36 -31.55
N SER A 145 25.00 -1.59 -31.11
CA SER A 145 26.42 -1.95 -31.28
C SER A 145 26.85 -3.13 -30.41
N ILE A 146 26.14 -3.38 -29.31
CA ILE A 146 26.37 -4.51 -28.39
C ILE A 146 25.41 -5.67 -28.69
N GLY A 147 24.20 -5.38 -29.17
CA GLY A 147 23.17 -6.37 -29.49
C GLY A 147 22.38 -6.87 -28.27
N GLY A 148 22.33 -6.09 -27.19
CA GLY A 148 21.66 -6.47 -25.95
C GLY A 148 21.25 -5.27 -25.11
N CYS A 149 20.48 -5.55 -24.07
CA CYS A 149 20.08 -4.58 -23.06
C CYS A 149 21.24 -4.33 -22.09
N VAL A 150 21.68 -3.07 -21.99
CA VAL A 150 22.83 -2.70 -21.16
C VAL A 150 22.59 -1.40 -20.41
N ARG A 151 23.32 -1.23 -19.30
CA ARG A 151 23.50 0.06 -18.61
C ARG A 151 24.85 0.61 -19.02
N THR A 152 24.88 1.48 -20.03
CA THR A 152 26.13 1.93 -20.67
C THR A 152 27.09 2.65 -19.72
N TRP A 153 26.59 3.22 -18.62
CA TRP A 153 27.39 3.88 -17.59
C TRP A 153 28.13 2.91 -16.64
N GLU A 154 27.80 1.62 -16.66
CA GLU A 154 28.46 0.60 -15.83
C GLU A 154 29.62 -0.08 -16.55
N LEU A 155 29.77 0.15 -17.86
CA LEU A 155 30.73 -0.54 -18.71
C LEU A 155 31.74 0.44 -19.32
N ASP A 156 33.03 0.14 -19.18
CA ASP A 156 34.09 0.74 -19.99
C ASP A 156 34.12 0.15 -21.41
N ASP A 157 34.99 0.67 -22.27
CA ASP A 157 35.03 0.26 -23.68
C ASP A 157 35.49 -1.20 -23.88
N GLN A 158 36.34 -1.73 -23.00
CA GLN A 158 36.74 -3.14 -23.05
C GLN A 158 35.60 -4.05 -22.60
N GLN A 159 34.88 -3.64 -21.55
CA GLN A 159 33.71 -4.37 -21.05
C GLN A 159 32.56 -4.36 -22.07
N LYS A 160 32.34 -3.26 -22.80
CA LYS A 160 31.37 -3.21 -23.92
C LYS A 160 31.75 -4.19 -25.03
N PHE A 161 33.03 -4.28 -25.36
CA PHE A 161 33.52 -5.24 -26.34
C PHE A 161 33.32 -6.69 -25.86
N ALA A 162 33.63 -6.98 -24.59
CA ALA A 162 33.41 -8.30 -23.99
C ALA A 162 31.93 -8.68 -23.98
N ALA A 163 31.04 -7.75 -23.61
CA ALA A 163 29.59 -7.91 -23.66
C ALA A 163 29.10 -8.24 -25.07
N LYS A 164 29.54 -7.46 -26.07
CA LYS A 164 29.22 -7.73 -27.48
C LYS A 164 29.68 -9.13 -27.90
N THR A 165 30.92 -9.49 -27.58
CA THR A 165 31.50 -10.80 -27.93
C THR A 165 30.71 -11.96 -27.30
N ALA A 166 30.26 -11.78 -26.06
CA ALA A 166 29.41 -12.75 -25.37
C ALA A 166 28.03 -12.88 -26.05
N ILE A 167 27.40 -11.76 -26.41
CA ILE A 167 26.11 -11.74 -27.09
C ILE A 167 26.22 -12.35 -28.50
N ASP A 168 27.26 -12.01 -29.27
CA ASP A 168 27.51 -12.58 -30.60
C ASP A 168 27.62 -14.12 -30.52
N LYS A 169 28.13 -14.66 -29.41
CA LYS A 169 28.23 -16.10 -29.17
C LYS A 169 26.89 -16.76 -28.80
N ILE A 170 26.05 -16.08 -28.01
CA ILE A 170 24.74 -16.58 -27.57
C ILE A 170 23.69 -16.42 -28.69
N GLY A 171 23.78 -15.35 -29.46
CA GLY A 171 22.75 -14.86 -30.36
C GLY A 171 21.88 -13.79 -29.69
N GLN A 172 21.49 -12.77 -30.44
CA GLN A 172 20.59 -11.72 -29.97
C GLN A 172 19.19 -12.32 -29.69
N GLN A 173 18.58 -11.91 -28.58
CA GLN A 173 17.27 -12.39 -28.14
C GLN A 173 16.50 -11.26 -27.45
N TYR A 174 15.18 -11.34 -27.49
CA TYR A 174 14.32 -10.42 -26.75
C TYR A 174 14.66 -10.44 -25.26
N GLY A 175 14.93 -9.27 -24.69
CA GLY A 175 15.23 -9.08 -23.27
C GLY A 175 16.60 -9.59 -22.80
N LEU A 176 17.50 -9.99 -23.71
CA LEU A 176 18.85 -10.43 -23.34
C LEU A 176 19.61 -9.26 -22.71
N THR A 177 19.93 -9.39 -21.43
CA THR A 177 20.42 -8.29 -20.60
C THR A 177 21.79 -8.60 -20.05
N VAL A 178 22.75 -7.68 -20.22
CA VAL A 178 24.07 -7.78 -19.60
C VAL A 178 23.97 -7.23 -18.19
N VAL A 179 24.02 -8.12 -17.20
CA VAL A 179 23.87 -7.77 -15.78
C VAL A 179 25.20 -7.32 -15.17
N GLU A 180 26.30 -7.94 -15.57
CA GLU A 180 27.62 -7.64 -15.02
C GLU A 180 28.74 -8.07 -15.98
N VAL A 181 29.83 -7.29 -16.05
CA VAL A 181 31.06 -7.68 -16.74
C VAL A 181 32.24 -7.56 -15.78
N MET A 182 32.76 -8.69 -15.32
CA MET A 182 33.92 -8.73 -14.43
C MET A 182 35.21 -8.87 -15.23
N THR A 183 36.18 -8.00 -14.98
CA THR A 183 37.54 -8.09 -15.53
C THR A 183 38.35 -9.11 -14.76
N ALA A 184 39.07 -10.00 -15.45
CA ALA A 184 40.00 -10.94 -14.85
C ALA A 184 41.45 -10.44 -14.98
N GLY A 185 42.39 -11.09 -14.26
CA GLY A 185 43.80 -10.68 -14.16
C GLY A 185 44.65 -10.82 -15.42
N CYS A 186 44.06 -10.85 -16.62
CA CYS A 186 44.77 -10.85 -17.90
C CYS A 186 44.09 -9.92 -18.92
N PRO A 187 44.85 -9.28 -19.83
CA PRO A 187 44.27 -8.52 -20.93
C PRO A 187 43.31 -9.37 -21.76
N GLY A 188 42.10 -8.86 -22.02
CA GLY A 188 41.09 -9.60 -22.79
C GLY A 188 40.37 -10.72 -22.03
N CYS A 189 40.56 -10.81 -20.71
CA CYS A 189 39.91 -11.82 -19.89
C CYS A 189 38.73 -11.24 -19.13
N PHE A 190 37.54 -11.77 -19.37
CA PHE A 190 36.30 -11.27 -18.80
C PHE A 190 35.35 -12.41 -18.41
N THR A 191 34.52 -12.15 -17.42
CA THR A 191 33.32 -12.94 -17.16
C THR A 191 32.12 -12.04 -17.36
N VAL A 192 31.32 -12.35 -18.39
CA VAL A 192 30.08 -11.62 -18.69
C VAL A 192 28.92 -12.41 -18.12
N LYS A 193 28.16 -11.82 -17.20
CA LYS A 193 26.89 -12.37 -16.70
C LYS A 193 25.74 -11.69 -17.44
N LEU A 194 24.88 -12.51 -18.02
CA LEU A 194 23.68 -12.10 -18.70
C LEU A 194 22.45 -12.78 -18.10
N THR A 195 21.27 -12.27 -18.43
CA THR A 195 20.00 -12.95 -18.21
C THR A 195 19.11 -12.88 -19.44
N ASP A 196 18.34 -13.93 -19.69
CA ASP A 196 17.25 -13.90 -20.68
C ASP A 196 16.02 -13.12 -20.15
N ALA A 197 14.96 -13.03 -20.96
CA ALA A 197 13.71 -12.37 -20.57
C ALA A 197 12.99 -13.02 -19.37
N ASP A 198 13.23 -14.32 -19.13
CA ASP A 198 12.70 -15.12 -18.03
C ASP A 198 13.59 -15.05 -16.77
N ASN A 199 14.61 -14.17 -16.77
CA ASN A 199 15.63 -14.02 -15.73
C ASN A 199 16.48 -15.29 -15.50
N ARG A 200 16.62 -16.16 -16.51
CA ARG A 200 17.57 -17.29 -16.43
C ARG A 200 18.99 -16.77 -16.61
N PRO A 201 19.93 -17.11 -15.70
CA PRO A 201 21.30 -16.64 -15.78
C PRO A 201 22.05 -17.34 -16.91
N ILE A 202 22.90 -16.58 -17.61
CA ILE A 202 23.85 -17.06 -18.60
C ILE A 202 25.20 -16.43 -18.27
N GLN A 203 26.27 -17.21 -18.28
CA GLN A 203 27.61 -16.71 -18.06
C GLN A 203 28.51 -17.07 -19.23
N VAL A 204 29.23 -16.09 -19.75
CA VAL A 204 30.22 -16.27 -20.81
C VAL A 204 31.58 -15.87 -20.28
N THR A 205 32.55 -16.77 -20.42
CA THR A 205 33.94 -16.50 -20.05
C THR A 205 34.78 -16.25 -21.28
N LEU A 206 35.55 -15.17 -21.26
CA LEU A 206 36.50 -14.79 -22.28
C LEU A 206 37.93 -14.90 -21.76
N LYS A 207 38.84 -15.36 -22.61
CA LYS A 207 40.29 -15.26 -22.44
C LYS A 207 40.91 -14.80 -23.76
N ASP A 208 41.88 -13.90 -23.69
CA ASP A 208 42.50 -13.30 -24.89
C ASP A 208 41.46 -12.81 -25.91
N TRP A 209 40.40 -12.16 -25.42
CA TRP A 209 39.28 -11.62 -26.21
C TRP A 209 38.43 -12.69 -26.94
N LYS A 210 38.58 -13.96 -26.59
CA LYS A 210 37.84 -15.07 -27.21
C LYS A 210 37.01 -15.81 -26.18
N VAL A 211 35.81 -16.24 -26.58
CA VAL A 211 34.96 -17.06 -25.72
C VAL A 211 35.60 -18.43 -25.49
N THR A 212 35.77 -18.79 -24.23
CA THR A 212 36.28 -20.11 -23.82
C THR A 212 35.22 -20.99 -23.18
N ASN A 213 34.16 -20.41 -22.62
CA ASN A 213 33.10 -21.16 -21.94
C ASN A 213 31.77 -20.38 -21.97
N VAL A 214 30.67 -21.13 -22.06
CA VAL A 214 29.28 -20.69 -21.87
C VAL A 214 28.64 -21.71 -20.94
N ASN A 215 27.90 -21.28 -19.93
CA ASN A 215 27.12 -22.15 -19.05
C ASN A 215 25.62 -21.94 -19.16
#